data_AF-A0A6J4K5Q1-F1
#
_entry.id   AF-A0A6J4K5Q1-F1
#
_cell.length_a   1.000
_cell.length_b   1.000
_cell.length_c   1.000
_cell.angle_alpha   90.00
_cell.angle_beta   90.00
_cell.angle_gamma   90.00
#
_symmetry.space_group_name_H-M   'P 1'
#
loop_
_entity.id
_entity.type
_entity.pdbx_description
1 polymer ?
#
loop_
_entity_poly.entity_id
_entity_poly.type
_entity_poly.pdbx_seq_one_letter_code
_entity_poly.pdbx_strand_id
1 'polypeptide(L)'
;MPCGSEAATYLVSGEFERENGICRNNDLRRGSFRANLTGRVRDNLNLRVNSGFIGSAQNAPQNDNNLFSTLRNGLLGQGDTTQYANAAFYFTRPEFLEQIGVDPGVRRANVSVNADYRPTTWLQVNGTTGVDYSSRADRQLRQPGVGNLALLGPLYSGGFRTSNRVAITS
;
A
#
# COMPACT_ATOMS: atom_id res chain seq x y z
N MET A 1 21.91 -9.80 8.14
CA MET A 1 22.86 -10.40 9.09
C MET A 1 23.16 -9.39 10.17
N PRO A 2 23.11 -9.74 11.47
CA PRO A 2 23.59 -8.86 12.53
C PRO A 2 25.12 -8.87 12.53
N CYS A 3 25.73 -7.70 12.46
CA CYS A 3 27.16 -7.51 12.66
C CYS A 3 27.33 -6.47 13.77
N GLY A 4 28.34 -6.62 14.62
CA GLY A 4 28.49 -5.77 15.80
C GLY A 4 29.86 -5.94 16.45
N SER A 5 30.32 -4.88 17.10
CA SER A 5 31.50 -4.87 17.97
C SER A 5 31.04 -4.89 19.43
N GLU A 6 31.98 -5.00 20.38
CA GLU A 6 31.70 -5.03 21.83
C GLU A 6 30.91 -3.81 22.35
N ALA A 7 30.87 -2.69 21.59
CA ALA A 7 30.18 -1.46 21.96
C ALA A 7 28.89 -1.20 21.15
N ALA A 8 28.62 -1.91 20.04
CA ALA A 8 27.47 -1.62 19.19
C ALA A 8 27.01 -2.81 18.34
N THR A 9 25.69 -3.00 18.27
CA THR A 9 25.01 -4.02 17.46
C THR A 9 24.06 -3.33 16.48
N TYR A 10 24.07 -3.75 15.23
CA TYR A 10 23.13 -3.24 14.23
C TYR A 10 22.44 -4.36 13.45
N LEU A 11 21.20 -4.07 13.03
CA LEU A 11 20.41 -4.89 12.14
C LEU A 11 19.84 -4.00 11.04
N VAL A 12 20.14 -4.33 9.79
CA VAL A 12 19.50 -3.72 8.62
C VAL A 12 18.84 -4.82 7.80
N SER A 13 17.61 -4.59 7.38
CA SER A 13 16.85 -5.47 6.51
C SER A 13 16.06 -4.67 5.50
N GLY A 14 16.03 -5.14 4.26
CA GLY A 14 15.16 -4.63 3.22
C GLY A 14 14.46 -5.78 2.53
N GLU A 15 13.21 -5.56 2.13
CA GLU A 15 12.41 -6.53 1.41
C GLU A 15 11.70 -5.82 0.26
N PHE A 16 11.61 -6.52 -0.87
CA PHE A 16 10.78 -6.10 -1.99
C PHE A 16 9.93 -7.27 -2.43
N GLU A 17 8.65 -7.00 -2.58
CA GLU A 17 7.63 -7.97 -2.94
C GLU A 17 6.83 -7.43 -4.11
N ARG A 18 6.56 -8.34 -5.05
CA ARG A 18 5.64 -8.12 -6.15
C ARG A 18 4.75 -9.34 -6.27
N GLU A 19 3.45 -9.11 -6.19
CA GLU A 19 2.43 -10.13 -6.45
C GLU A 19 1.63 -9.71 -7.67
N ASN A 20 1.45 -10.64 -8.61
CA ASN A 20 0.49 -10.47 -9.69
C ASN A 20 -0.68 -11.40 -9.39
N GLY A 21 -1.87 -10.83 -9.26
CA GLY A 21 -3.10 -11.57 -9.08
C GLY A 21 -3.56 -12.25 -10.36
N ILE A 22 -4.65 -13.01 -10.24
CA ILE A 22 -5.24 -13.76 -11.36
C ILE A 22 -5.78 -12.82 -12.45
N CYS A 23 -6.36 -11.68 -12.04
CA CYS A 23 -6.89 -10.67 -12.97
C CYS A 23 -5.82 -9.65 -13.36
N ARG A 24 -5.90 -9.13 -14.58
CA ARG A 24 -4.90 -8.19 -15.14
C ARG A 24 -4.74 -6.89 -14.34
N ASN A 25 -5.78 -6.44 -13.65
CA ASN A 25 -5.78 -5.26 -12.78
C ASN A 25 -5.69 -5.60 -11.28
N ASN A 26 -5.07 -6.73 -10.95
CA ASN A 26 -4.76 -7.12 -9.58
C ASN A 26 -3.24 -7.27 -9.44
N ASP A 27 -2.56 -6.28 -8.87
CA ASP A 27 -1.13 -6.38 -8.59
C ASP A 27 -0.75 -5.64 -7.31
N LEU A 28 0.11 -6.24 -6.48
CA LEU A 28 0.67 -5.63 -5.29
C LEU A 28 2.16 -5.42 -5.51
N ARG A 29 2.65 -4.23 -5.15
CA ARG A 29 4.08 -3.92 -5.07
C ARG A 29 4.34 -3.35 -3.69
N ARG A 30 5.23 -3.96 -2.94
CA ARG A 30 5.56 -3.55 -1.58
C ARG A 30 7.06 -3.55 -1.38
N GLY A 31 7.58 -2.45 -0.85
CA GLY A 31 8.96 -2.33 -0.41
C GLY A 31 8.98 -2.02 1.08
N SER A 32 9.82 -2.73 1.83
CA SER A 32 10.04 -2.46 3.25
C SER A 32 11.54 -2.28 3.52
N PHE A 33 11.85 -1.40 4.45
CA PHE A 33 13.19 -1.18 4.95
C PHE A 33 13.13 -1.00 6.46
N ARG A 34 14.05 -1.64 7.17
CA ARG A 34 14.20 -1.51 8.62
C ARG A 34 15.66 -1.44 8.99
N ALA A 35 15.98 -0.52 9.87
CA ALA A 35 17.27 -0.44 10.54
C ALA A 35 17.07 -0.32 12.05
N ASN A 36 17.83 -1.07 12.81
CA ASN A 36 17.89 -0.98 14.27
C ASN A 36 19.36 -0.92 14.66
N LEU A 37 19.72 0.07 15.46
CA LEU A 37 21.05 0.29 15.99
C LEU A 37 20.95 0.34 17.50
N THR A 38 21.78 -0.44 18.20
CA THR A 38 21.93 -0.38 19.64
C THR A 38 23.40 -0.19 19.96
N GLY A 39 23.74 0.74 20.84
CA GLY A 39 25.13 0.96 21.21
C GLY A 39 25.28 1.57 22.60
N ARG A 40 26.41 1.23 23.21
CA ARG A 40 26.90 1.83 24.45
C ARG A 40 27.74 3.05 24.09
N VAL A 41 27.13 4.22 24.21
CA VAL A 41 27.77 5.50 23.86
C VAL A 41 28.77 5.92 24.94
N ARG A 42 28.45 5.63 26.21
CA ARG A 42 29.32 5.79 27.39
C ARG A 42 29.07 4.64 28.35
N ASP A 43 29.93 4.47 29.34
CA ASP A 43 29.74 3.44 30.38
C ASP A 43 28.40 3.55 31.12
N ASN A 44 27.83 4.75 31.16
CA ASN A 44 26.56 5.04 31.79
C ASN A 44 25.44 5.47 30.83
N LEU A 45 25.63 5.37 29.51
CA LEU A 45 24.64 5.77 28.52
C LEU A 45 24.57 4.76 27.38
N ASN A 46 23.42 4.10 27.27
CA ASN A 46 23.07 3.27 26.12
C ASN A 46 22.02 3.97 25.27
N LEU A 47 22.19 3.92 23.95
CA LEU A 47 21.21 4.43 23.00
C LEU A 47 20.73 3.31 22.08
N ARG A 48 19.44 3.33 21.74
CA ARG A 48 18.84 2.49 20.71
C ARG A 48 18.05 3.34 19.73
N VAL A 49 18.43 3.28 18.47
CA VAL A 49 17.78 3.99 17.37
C VAL A 49 17.12 2.97 16.46
N ASN A 50 15.82 3.14 16.20
CA ASN A 50 15.04 2.29 15.32
C ASN A 50 14.44 3.14 14.20
N SER A 51 14.52 2.68 12.97
CA SER A 51 13.85 3.30 11.83
C SER A 51 13.20 2.26 10.94
N GLY A 52 12.03 2.58 10.41
CA GLY A 52 11.29 1.74 9.49
C GLY A 52 10.69 2.56 8.37
N PHE A 53 10.62 1.97 7.18
CA PHE A 53 9.90 2.50 6.04
C PHE A 53 9.15 1.36 5.35
N ILE A 54 7.91 1.62 4.97
CA ILE A 54 7.13 0.74 4.12
C ILE A 54 6.40 1.57 3.08
N GLY A 55 6.52 1.16 1.82
CA GLY A 55 5.77 1.70 0.71
C GLY A 55 5.04 0.56 0.00
N SER A 56 3.75 0.72 -0.24
CA SER A 56 2.97 -0.21 -1.05
C SER A 56 2.12 0.53 -2.08
N ALA A 57 1.92 -0.12 -3.22
CA ALA A 57 0.96 0.25 -4.23
C ALA A 57 0.19 -1.03 -4.59
N GLN A 58 -1.12 -0.98 -4.50
CA GLN A 58 -1.97 -2.12 -4.82
C GLN A 58 -2.96 -1.69 -5.87
N ASN A 59 -2.96 -2.38 -7.01
CA ASN A 59 -4.04 -2.32 -7.96
C ASN A 59 -5.02 -3.45 -7.63
N ALA A 60 -6.31 -3.13 -7.51
CA ALA A 60 -7.34 -4.13 -7.28
C ALA A 60 -8.50 -3.94 -8.26
N PRO A 61 -9.13 -5.02 -8.73
CA PRO A 61 -10.33 -4.92 -9.54
C PRO A 61 -11.41 -4.15 -8.81
N GLN A 62 -12.08 -3.23 -9.51
CA GLN A 62 -13.19 -2.49 -8.90
C GLN A 62 -14.29 -3.48 -8.51
N ASN A 63 -14.56 -3.54 -7.21
CA ASN A 63 -15.54 -4.47 -6.63
C ASN A 63 -16.32 -3.83 -5.48
N ASP A 64 -16.50 -2.51 -5.56
CA ASP A 64 -17.44 -1.83 -4.69
C ASP A 64 -18.87 -2.15 -5.10
N ASN A 65 -19.85 -1.74 -4.29
CA ASN A 65 -21.26 -1.89 -4.61
C ASN A 65 -21.69 -0.96 -5.77
N ASN A 66 -21.30 -1.31 -7.00
CA ASN A 66 -21.61 -0.56 -8.20
C ASN A 66 -21.85 -1.49 -9.40
N LEU A 67 -22.37 -0.90 -10.49
CA LEU A 67 -22.67 -1.60 -11.75
C LEU A 67 -21.42 -2.19 -12.43
N PHE A 68 -20.22 -1.77 -12.03
CA PHE A 68 -18.92 -2.20 -12.58
C PHE A 68 -18.19 -3.22 -11.70
N SER A 69 -18.84 -3.75 -10.65
CA SER A 69 -18.25 -4.82 -9.85
C SER A 69 -18.02 -6.05 -10.72
N THR A 70 -16.76 -6.52 -10.75
CA THR A 70 -16.38 -7.69 -11.55
C THR A 70 -17.08 -8.96 -11.05
N LEU A 71 -17.18 -9.14 -9.73
CA LEU A 71 -17.87 -10.29 -9.14
C LEU A 71 -19.38 -10.26 -9.40
N ARG A 72 -20.02 -9.10 -9.23
CA ARG A 72 -21.47 -8.96 -9.48
C ARG A 72 -21.81 -9.20 -10.95
N ASN A 73 -20.99 -8.69 -11.86
CA ASN A 73 -21.20 -8.91 -13.30
C ASN A 73 -21.04 -10.39 -13.67
N GLY A 74 -20.06 -11.09 -13.10
CA GLY A 74 -19.87 -12.52 -13.34
C GLY A 74 -20.98 -13.39 -12.72
N LEU A 75 -21.44 -13.06 -11.50
CA LEU A 75 -22.48 -13.84 -10.81
C LEU A 75 -23.87 -13.67 -11.44
N LEU A 76 -24.18 -12.47 -11.92
CA LEU A 76 -25.49 -12.16 -12.53
C LEU A 76 -25.51 -12.41 -14.04
N GLY A 77 -24.39 -12.85 -14.63
CA GLY A 77 -24.31 -13.23 -16.04
C GLY A 77 -25.11 -14.49 -16.36
N GLN A 78 -25.36 -14.72 -17.64
CA GLN A 78 -26.03 -15.91 -18.18
C GLN A 78 -25.05 -16.80 -18.95
N GLY A 79 -25.12 -18.12 -18.77
CA GLY A 79 -24.20 -19.04 -19.46
C GLY A 79 -24.39 -19.16 -20.97
N ASP A 80 -25.45 -18.56 -21.55
CA ASP A 80 -25.80 -18.71 -22.96
C ASP A 80 -25.15 -17.65 -23.86
N THR A 81 -23.93 -17.93 -24.30
CA THR A 81 -23.14 -17.06 -25.20
C THR A 81 -23.66 -16.99 -26.65
N THR A 82 -24.73 -17.74 -26.99
CA THR A 82 -25.22 -17.83 -28.38
C THR A 82 -26.12 -16.67 -28.78
N GLN A 83 -26.81 -16.01 -27.83
CA GLN A 83 -27.71 -14.87 -28.14
C GLN A 83 -27.06 -13.50 -27.97
N TYR A 84 -26.04 -13.35 -27.12
CA TYR A 84 -25.38 -12.07 -26.89
C TYR A 84 -23.90 -12.31 -26.62
N ALA A 85 -23.01 -11.60 -27.33
CA ALA A 85 -21.55 -11.61 -27.07
C ALA A 85 -21.16 -11.15 -25.65
N ASN A 86 -22.13 -10.78 -24.81
CA ASN A 86 -21.98 -10.36 -23.43
C ASN A 86 -22.46 -11.42 -22.44
N ALA A 87 -23.07 -12.53 -22.88
CA ALA A 87 -23.93 -13.34 -22.02
C ALA A 87 -23.27 -13.77 -20.72
N ALA A 88 -21.98 -14.12 -20.73
CA ALA A 88 -21.25 -14.55 -19.54
C ALA A 88 -21.16 -13.48 -18.41
N PHE A 89 -21.48 -12.20 -18.69
CA PHE A 89 -21.43 -11.10 -17.73
C PHE A 89 -22.66 -10.17 -17.85
N TYR A 90 -23.30 -9.84 -16.72
CA TYR A 90 -24.59 -9.16 -16.67
C TYR A 90 -24.68 -7.81 -17.40
N PHE A 91 -23.73 -6.90 -17.15
CA PHE A 91 -23.81 -5.51 -17.62
C PHE A 91 -22.59 -5.07 -18.42
N THR A 92 -21.38 -5.50 -18.06
CA THR A 92 -20.13 -5.13 -18.75
C THR A 92 -19.18 -6.31 -18.81
N ARG A 93 -18.49 -6.45 -19.94
CA ARG A 93 -17.51 -7.52 -20.18
C ARG A 93 -16.25 -7.33 -19.33
N PRO A 94 -15.57 -8.41 -18.92
CA PRO A 94 -14.42 -8.36 -18.04
C PRO A 94 -13.25 -7.57 -18.65
N GLU A 95 -13.07 -7.59 -19.97
CA GLU A 95 -11.98 -6.87 -20.65
C GLU A 95 -12.09 -5.34 -20.49
N PHE A 96 -13.28 -4.83 -20.21
CA PHE A 96 -13.51 -3.41 -19.93
C PHE A 96 -13.38 -3.09 -18.44
N LEU A 97 -13.78 -4.01 -17.56
CA LEU A 97 -13.62 -3.85 -16.11
C LEU A 97 -12.14 -3.88 -15.70
N GLU A 98 -11.33 -4.67 -16.40
CA GLU A 98 -9.87 -4.72 -16.23
C GLU A 98 -9.14 -3.42 -16.63
N GLN A 99 -9.79 -2.53 -17.36
CA GLN A 99 -9.21 -1.24 -17.75
C GLN A 99 -9.47 -0.13 -16.71
N ILE A 100 -10.30 -0.41 -15.71
CA ILE A 100 -10.47 0.46 -14.55
C ILE A 100 -9.33 0.15 -13.57
N GLY A 101 -8.38 1.07 -13.47
CA GLY A 101 -7.27 0.98 -12.53
C GLY A 101 -7.59 1.76 -11.27
N VAL A 102 -7.50 1.10 -10.12
CA VAL A 102 -7.60 1.73 -8.79
C VAL A 102 -6.30 1.40 -8.07
N ASP A 103 -5.45 2.40 -7.87
CA ASP A 103 -4.11 2.25 -7.27
C ASP A 103 -4.01 3.08 -5.97
N PRO A 104 -4.49 2.55 -4.84
CA PRO A 104 -4.15 3.05 -3.51
C PRO A 104 -2.67 2.78 -3.19
N GLY A 105 -1.93 3.88 -3.03
CA GLY A 105 -0.56 3.86 -2.53
C GLY A 105 -0.49 4.25 -1.07
N VAL A 106 0.15 3.44 -0.22
CA VAL A 106 0.42 3.74 1.19
C VAL A 106 1.92 3.88 1.41
N ARG A 107 2.35 4.89 2.16
CA ARG A 107 3.74 5.08 2.59
C ARG A 107 3.77 5.42 4.05
N ARG A 108 4.53 4.66 4.84
CA ARG A 108 4.74 4.91 6.27
C ARG A 108 6.23 4.92 6.58
N ALA A 109 6.66 5.89 7.36
CA ALA A 109 8.01 6.03 7.86
C ALA A 109 7.96 6.26 9.37
N ASN A 110 8.77 5.55 10.14
CA ASN A 110 8.86 5.74 11.57
C ASN A 110 10.31 5.81 12.00
N VAL A 111 10.61 6.67 12.99
CA VAL A 111 11.92 6.79 13.61
C VAL A 111 11.72 6.92 15.10
N SER A 112 12.46 6.16 15.90
CA SER A 112 12.46 6.30 17.35
C SER A 112 13.84 6.16 17.95
N VAL A 113 14.04 6.85 19.08
CA VAL A 113 15.27 6.84 19.87
C VAL A 113 14.89 6.51 21.30
N ASN A 114 15.60 5.55 21.89
CA ASN A 114 15.51 5.18 23.29
C ASN A 114 16.87 5.44 23.92
N ALA A 115 16.87 6.07 25.10
CA ALA A 115 18.06 6.37 25.86
C ALA A 115 17.93 5.78 27.27
N ASP A 116 18.91 4.98 27.67
CA ASP A 116 19.05 4.45 29.03
C ASP A 116 20.29 5.10 29.66
N TYR A 117 20.08 6.03 30.59
CA TYR A 117 21.12 6.85 31.19
C TYR A 117 21.21 6.65 32.70
N ARG A 118 22.41 6.40 33.24
CA ARG A 118 22.70 6.26 34.67
C ARG A 118 23.66 7.34 35.16
N PRO A 119 23.19 8.58 35.39
CA PRO A 119 24.06 9.69 35.81
C PRO A 119 24.81 9.40 37.12
N THR A 120 24.19 8.66 38.04
CA THR A 120 24.79 8.22 39.32
C THR A 120 24.55 6.73 39.53
N THR A 121 25.15 6.14 40.57
CA THR A 121 24.94 4.73 40.93
C THR A 121 23.52 4.42 41.41
N TRP A 122 22.75 5.44 41.83
CA TRP A 122 21.41 5.28 42.39
C TRP A 122 20.29 5.80 41.46
N LEU A 123 20.62 6.60 40.44
CA LEU A 123 19.64 7.19 39.53
C LEU A 123 19.75 6.58 38.13
N GLN A 124 18.62 6.08 37.61
CA GLN A 124 18.46 5.67 36.23
C GLN A 124 17.34 6.46 35.57
N VAL A 125 17.61 6.97 34.38
CA VAL A 125 16.67 7.71 33.53
C VAL A 125 16.52 6.94 32.23
N ASN A 126 15.29 6.57 31.88
CA ASN A 126 14.98 5.97 30.59
C ASN A 126 14.03 6.90 29.84
N GLY A 127 14.38 7.25 28.61
CA GLY A 127 13.60 8.16 27.78
C GLY A 127 13.40 7.59 26.38
N THR A 128 12.18 7.72 25.85
CA THR A 128 11.85 7.32 24.48
C THR A 128 11.18 8.48 23.77
N THR A 129 11.61 8.75 22.55
CA THR A 129 10.96 9.70 21.64
C THR A 129 10.94 9.12 20.24
N GLY A 130 9.97 9.53 19.43
CA GLY A 130 9.86 9.07 18.06
C GLY A 130 8.83 9.87 17.26
N VAL A 131 8.87 9.66 15.96
CA VAL A 131 7.96 10.25 14.98
C VAL A 131 7.48 9.14 14.05
N ASP A 132 6.18 9.15 13.75
CA ASP A 132 5.56 8.32 12.73
C ASP A 132 4.89 9.23 11.68
N TYR A 133 5.21 8.96 10.42
CA TYR A 133 4.60 9.60 9.26
C TYR A 133 3.89 8.54 8.44
N SER A 134 2.63 8.78 8.11
CA SER A 134 1.85 7.92 7.22
C SER A 134 1.15 8.76 6.16
N SER A 135 1.18 8.31 4.91
CA SER A 135 0.44 8.91 3.81
C SER A 135 -0.23 7.87 2.95
N ARG A 136 -1.41 8.22 2.45
CA ARG A 136 -2.16 7.45 1.47
C ARG A 136 -2.47 8.33 0.27
N ALA A 137 -2.27 7.80 -0.93
CA ALA A 137 -2.59 8.45 -2.18
C ALA A 137 -3.40 7.47 -3.04
N ASP A 138 -4.67 7.78 -3.23
CA ASP A 138 -5.55 6.97 -4.06
C ASP A 138 -5.60 7.59 -5.45
N ARG A 139 -5.46 6.75 -6.47
CA ARG A 139 -5.60 7.14 -7.87
C ARG A 139 -6.59 6.20 -8.53
N GLN A 140 -7.58 6.78 -9.17
CA GLN A 140 -8.45 6.03 -10.07
C GLN A 140 -8.27 6.59 -11.47
N LEU A 141 -8.03 5.69 -12.41
CA LEU A 141 -7.94 6.00 -13.82
C LEU A 141 -9.00 5.20 -14.58
N ARG A 142 -9.76 5.91 -15.40
CA ARG A 142 -10.61 5.33 -16.45
C ARG A 142 -10.19 5.88 -17.78
N GLN A 143 -9.82 4.99 -18.69
CA GLN A 143 -9.39 5.36 -20.04
C GLN A 143 -10.62 5.78 -20.88
N PRO A 144 -10.48 6.73 -21.81
CA PRO A 144 -11.56 7.12 -22.72
C PRO A 144 -11.96 5.98 -23.67
N GLY A 145 -13.24 5.90 -24.07
CA GLY A 145 -13.71 4.98 -25.12
C GLY A 145 -13.82 3.49 -24.73
N VAL A 146 -13.80 3.18 -23.44
CA VAL A 146 -13.81 1.79 -22.93
C VAL A 146 -15.24 1.29 -22.72
N GLY A 147 -15.66 0.26 -23.46
CA GLY A 147 -16.92 -0.46 -23.28
C GLY A 147 -18.17 0.26 -23.79
N ASN A 148 -19.34 -0.37 -23.63
CA ASN A 148 -20.64 0.24 -23.95
C ASN A 148 -21.07 1.30 -22.92
N LEU A 149 -20.10 1.92 -22.25
CA LEU A 149 -20.31 2.89 -21.16
C LEU A 149 -20.75 4.26 -21.69
N ALA A 150 -20.61 4.49 -22.99
CA ALA A 150 -21.19 5.66 -23.66
C ALA A 150 -22.72 5.72 -23.53
N LEU A 151 -23.40 4.57 -23.33
CA LEU A 151 -24.84 4.52 -23.03
C LEU A 151 -25.20 5.08 -21.65
N LEU A 152 -24.23 5.22 -20.73
CA LEU A 152 -24.44 5.78 -19.39
C LEU A 152 -24.22 7.30 -19.33
N GLY A 153 -23.88 7.93 -20.47
CA GLY A 153 -23.80 9.38 -20.62
C GLY A 153 -22.40 9.92 -20.96
N PRO A 154 -22.31 11.21 -21.32
CA PRO A 154 -21.10 11.84 -21.86
C PRO A 154 -19.92 11.92 -20.87
N LEU A 155 -20.17 11.80 -19.56
CA LEU A 155 -19.11 11.71 -18.54
C LEU A 155 -18.30 10.40 -18.63
N TYR A 156 -18.85 9.36 -19.26
CA TYR A 156 -18.24 8.04 -19.38
C TYR A 156 -17.54 7.82 -20.73
N SER A 157 -17.73 8.71 -21.72
CA SER A 157 -17.07 8.61 -23.03
C SER A 157 -15.66 9.22 -23.04
N GLY A 158 -15.43 10.28 -22.25
CA GLY A 158 -14.18 11.04 -22.23
C GLY A 158 -13.08 10.50 -21.31
N GLY A 159 -13.35 9.46 -20.52
CA GLY A 159 -12.45 8.98 -19.47
C GLY A 159 -12.30 9.98 -18.32
N PHE A 160 -11.72 9.55 -17.20
CA PHE A 160 -11.40 10.47 -16.10
C PHE A 160 -10.28 9.95 -15.22
N ARG A 161 -9.68 10.89 -14.49
CA ARG A 161 -8.69 10.61 -13.47
C ARG A 161 -9.10 11.33 -12.19
N THR A 162 -9.19 10.60 -11.09
CA THR A 162 -9.35 11.19 -9.76
C THR A 162 -8.15 10.84 -8.90
N SER A 163 -7.77 11.76 -8.02
CA SER A 163 -6.71 11.52 -7.05
C SER A 163 -7.11 12.10 -5.71
N ASN A 164 -6.97 11.30 -4.65
CA ASN A 164 -7.15 11.74 -3.27
C ASN A 164 -5.85 11.50 -2.49
N ARG A 165 -5.50 12.39 -1.56
CA ARG A 165 -4.30 12.25 -0.72
C ARG A 165 -4.62 12.62 0.71
N VAL A 166 -4.09 11.83 1.63
CA VAL A 166 -4.13 12.10 3.08
C VAL A 166 -2.78 11.79 3.69
N ALA A 167 -2.34 12.60 4.65
CA ALA A 167 -1.13 12.37 5.41
C ALA A 167 -1.36 12.70 6.88
N ILE A 168 -0.72 11.94 7.76
CA ILE A 168 -0.80 12.06 9.22
C ILE A 168 0.63 11.97 9.75
N THR A 169 0.95 12.79 10.76
CA THR A 169 2.21 12.74 11.51
C THR A 169 1.89 12.73 12.99
N SER A 170 2.53 11.85 13.75
CA SER A 170 2.37 11.72 15.20
C SER A 170 3.71 11.53 15.90
#